data_AF-A0A443S409-F1
#
_entry.id   AF-A0A443S409-F1
#
_cell.length_a   1.000
_cell.length_b   1.000
_cell.length_c   1.000
_cell.angle_alpha   90.00
_cell.angle_beta   90.00
_cell.angle_gamma   90.00
#
_symmetry.space_group_name_H-M   'P 1'
#
loop_
_entity.id
_entity.type
_entity.pdbx_description
1 polymer ?
#
loop_
_entity_poly.entity_id
_entity_poly.type
_entity_poly.pdbx_seq_one_letter_code
_entity_poly.pdbx_strand_id
1 'polypeptide(L)'
;MFMRIKEQASGYPAHITTEEEKDQFIYNYHLNTGIQLTKNEIEHNPGLRTIAKLLLNMIWGKYAQQSNKPKTKICRSFQDYWRILNDSSLKIIGEVDISEDEILVKYKEREITEENAS
;
A
#
# COMPACT_ATOMS: atom_id res chain seq x y z
N MET A 1 12.22 -2.56 -9.35
CA MET A 1 12.12 -1.42 -10.29
C MET A 1 12.27 -0.07 -9.57
N PHE A 2 11.31 0.38 -8.73
CA PHE A 2 11.39 1.72 -8.10
C PHE A 2 12.54 1.92 -7.10
N MET A 3 12.96 0.87 -6.38
CA MET A 3 14.14 0.95 -5.51
C MET A 3 15.42 1.29 -6.27
N ARG A 4 15.61 0.67 -7.43
CA ARG A 4 16.74 0.94 -8.33
C ARG A 4 16.73 2.40 -8.77
N ILE A 5 15.60 2.88 -9.32
CA ILE A 5 15.45 4.28 -9.78
C ILE A 5 15.72 5.25 -8.64
N LYS A 6 15.19 4.97 -7.44
CA LYS A 6 15.38 5.80 -6.25
C LYS A 6 16.84 5.92 -5.83
N GLU A 7 17.61 4.83 -5.93
CA GLU A 7 19.05 4.88 -5.62
C GLU A 7 19.88 5.51 -6.73
N GLN A 8 19.58 5.21 -7.99
CA GLN A 8 20.27 5.84 -9.12
C GLN A 8 20.10 7.36 -9.09
N ALA A 9 18.89 7.83 -8.80
CA ALA A 9 18.59 9.26 -8.64
C ALA A 9 19.20 9.89 -7.37
N SER A 10 19.74 9.10 -6.42
CA SER A 10 20.49 9.65 -5.28
C SER A 10 21.85 10.20 -5.70
N GLY A 11 22.41 9.67 -6.79
CA GLY A 11 23.82 9.85 -7.13
C GLY A 11 24.76 9.06 -6.20
N TYR A 12 26.06 9.19 -6.44
CA TYR A 12 27.09 8.61 -5.57
C TYR A 12 27.27 9.44 -4.29
N PRO A 13 27.63 8.80 -3.16
CA PRO A 13 28.09 9.50 -1.96
C PRO A 13 29.31 10.38 -2.23
N ALA A 14 29.46 11.47 -1.47
CA ALA A 14 30.55 12.44 -1.66
C ALA A 14 31.98 11.89 -1.50
N HIS A 15 32.13 10.72 -0.84
CA HIS A 15 33.43 10.07 -0.67
C HIS A 15 33.83 9.18 -1.85
N ILE A 16 32.92 8.92 -2.80
CA ILE A 16 33.19 8.11 -4.00
C ILE A 16 33.49 9.07 -5.14
N THR A 17 34.74 9.09 -5.58
CA THR A 17 35.19 10.00 -6.66
C THR A 17 35.87 9.25 -7.79
N THR A 18 36.57 8.16 -7.48
CA THR A 18 37.27 7.35 -8.48
C THR A 18 36.33 6.37 -9.18
N GLU A 19 36.75 5.88 -10.35
CA GLU A 19 35.93 5.01 -11.17
C GLU A 19 35.84 3.59 -10.59
N GLU A 20 36.92 3.15 -9.92
CA GLU A 20 37.03 1.89 -9.19
C GLU A 20 36.12 1.86 -7.96
N GLU A 21 36.04 2.97 -7.21
CA GLU A 21 35.13 3.09 -6.05
C GLU A 21 33.67 3.01 -6.48
N LYS A 22 33.30 3.57 -7.64
CA LYS A 22 31.94 3.45 -8.19
C LYS A 22 31.59 2.00 -8.54
N ASP A 23 32.52 1.27 -9.14
CA ASP A 23 32.30 -0.15 -9.48
C ASP A 23 32.18 -1.00 -8.22
N GLN A 24 33.04 -0.76 -7.22
CA GLN A 24 32.92 -1.40 -5.90
C GLN A 24 31.59 -1.06 -5.22
N PHE A 25 31.12 0.19 -5.31
CA PHE A 25 29.83 0.59 -4.76
C PHE A 25 28.67 -0.18 -5.40
N ILE A 26 28.64 -0.27 -6.74
CA ILE A 26 27.59 -1.01 -7.46
C ILE A 26 27.63 -2.49 -7.09
N TYR A 27 28.82 -3.09 -7.03
CA TYR A 27 29.00 -4.48 -6.65
C TYR A 27 28.51 -4.77 -5.23
N ASN A 28 28.95 -3.96 -4.26
CA ASN A 28 28.54 -4.09 -2.86
C ASN A 28 27.03 -3.87 -2.69
N TYR A 29 26.46 -2.91 -3.43
CA TYR A 29 25.02 -2.66 -3.41
C TYR A 29 24.23 -3.86 -3.93
N HIS A 30 24.69 -4.47 -5.04
CA HIS A 30 24.07 -5.66 -5.60
C HIS A 30 24.17 -6.86 -4.65
N LEU A 31 25.34 -7.11 -4.05
CA LEU A 31 25.51 -8.19 -3.06
C LEU A 31 24.55 -8.06 -1.87
N ASN A 32 24.35 -6.84 -1.36
CA ASN A 32 23.54 -6.62 -0.17
C ASN A 32 22.03 -6.59 -0.44
N THR A 33 21.61 -6.11 -1.61
CA THR A 33 20.18 -5.85 -1.91
C THR A 33 19.60 -6.72 -3.02
N GLY A 34 20.46 -7.40 -3.78
CA GLY A 34 20.09 -8.12 -5.01
C GLY A 34 19.74 -7.21 -6.19
N ILE A 35 19.83 -5.88 -6.04
CA ILE A 35 19.42 -4.92 -7.06
C ILE A 35 20.63 -4.47 -7.87
N GLN A 36 20.61 -4.71 -9.19
CA GLN A 36 21.64 -4.23 -10.08
C GLN A 36 21.41 -2.74 -10.41
N LEU A 37 22.41 -1.89 -10.12
CA LEU A 37 22.44 -0.49 -10.55
C LEU A 37 23.17 -0.35 -11.89
N THR A 38 22.75 0.60 -12.73
CA THR A 38 23.44 0.94 -13.97
C THR A 38 24.27 2.19 -13.79
N LYS A 39 25.59 2.06 -13.99
CA LYS A 39 26.61 3.11 -13.75
C LYS A 39 26.27 4.45 -14.42
N ASN A 40 25.85 4.40 -15.69
CA ASN A 40 25.55 5.58 -16.51
C ASN A 40 24.25 6.31 -16.12
N GLU A 41 23.41 5.68 -15.31
CA GLU A 41 22.13 6.25 -14.87
C GLU A 41 22.19 6.75 -13.42
N ILE A 42 23.32 6.56 -12.73
CA ILE A 42 23.52 7.08 -11.37
C ILE A 42 23.89 8.56 -11.49
N GLU A 43 22.89 9.41 -11.30
CA GLU A 43 23.01 10.86 -11.34
C GLU A 43 22.15 11.45 -10.23
N HIS A 44 22.65 12.49 -9.57
CA HIS A 44 21.90 13.15 -8.52
C HIS A 44 20.68 13.89 -9.12
N ASN A 45 19.49 13.33 -8.94
CA ASN A 45 18.23 13.88 -9.42
C ASN A 45 17.18 13.88 -8.28
N PRO A 46 17.04 15.01 -7.55
CA PRO A 46 16.17 15.08 -6.38
C PRO A 46 14.69 14.89 -6.73
N GLY A 47 14.25 15.34 -7.92
CA GLY A 47 12.87 15.19 -8.38
C GLY A 47 12.51 13.73 -8.65
N LEU A 48 13.32 13.04 -9.45
CA LEU A 48 13.12 11.63 -9.77
C LEU A 48 13.20 10.75 -8.52
N ARG A 49 14.16 11.03 -7.62
CA ARG A 49 14.27 10.35 -6.33
C ARG A 49 13.00 10.51 -5.50
N THR A 50 12.44 11.71 -5.44
CA THR A 50 11.20 11.98 -4.69
C THR A 50 10.04 11.17 -5.23
N ILE A 51 9.85 11.15 -6.56
CA ILE A 51 8.79 10.37 -7.21
C ILE A 51 8.99 8.87 -6.94
N ALA A 52 10.21 8.35 -7.14
CA ALA A 52 10.49 6.94 -6.92
C ALA A 52 10.27 6.52 -5.46
N LYS A 53 10.67 7.37 -4.51
CA LYS A 53 10.42 7.17 -3.07
C LYS A 53 8.92 7.20 -2.75
N LEU A 54 8.17 8.14 -3.32
CA LEU A 54 6.73 8.25 -3.14
C LEU A 54 6.02 6.98 -3.61
N LEU A 55 6.32 6.53 -4.83
CA LEU A 55 5.75 5.31 -5.40
C LEU A 55 6.07 4.09 -4.56
N LEU A 56 7.30 3.99 -4.05
CA LEU A 56 7.69 2.90 -3.16
C LEU A 56 6.81 2.86 -1.90
N ASN A 57 6.61 4.01 -1.25
CA ASN A 57 5.76 4.11 -0.06
C ASN A 57 4.31 3.76 -0.37
N MET A 58 3.78 4.23 -1.50
CA MET A 58 2.42 3.92 -1.95
C MET A 58 2.25 2.42 -2.20
N ILE A 59 3.22 1.78 -2.85
CA ILE A 59 3.17 0.33 -3.17
C ILE A 59 3.19 -0.50 -1.89
N TRP A 60 4.11 -0.22 -0.96
CA TRP A 60 4.14 -0.96 0.30
C TRP A 60 2.88 -0.75 1.12
N GLY A 61 2.32 0.47 1.13
CA GLY A 61 1.04 0.74 1.76
C GLY A 61 -0.13 0.00 1.10
N LYS A 62 -0.12 -0.12 -0.23
CA LYS A 62 -1.13 -0.86 -0.99
C LYS A 62 -1.01 -2.37 -0.76
N TYR A 63 0.21 -2.89 -0.72
CA TYR A 63 0.48 -4.31 -0.50
C TYR A 63 0.08 -4.75 0.92
N ALA A 64 0.38 -3.92 1.92
CA ALA A 64 -0.03 -4.15 3.31
C ALA A 64 -1.49 -3.74 3.59
N GLN A 65 -2.25 -3.32 2.56
CA GLN A 65 -3.62 -2.87 2.76
C GLN A 65 -4.51 -4.05 3.18
N GLN A 66 -5.16 -3.95 4.34
CA GLN A 66 -6.18 -4.90 4.77
C GLN A 66 -7.28 -5.04 3.69
N SER A 67 -7.56 -6.27 3.29
CA SER A 67 -8.58 -6.61 2.28
C SER A 67 -10.00 -6.38 2.81
N ASN A 68 -10.28 -6.86 4.03
CA ASN A 68 -11.59 -6.75 4.67
C ASN A 68 -11.70 -5.51 5.58
N LYS A 69 -11.72 -4.32 4.95
CA LYS A 69 -11.95 -3.04 5.67
C LYS A 69 -13.44 -2.87 6.01
N PRO A 70 -13.76 -2.31 7.18
CA PRO A 70 -15.15 -2.00 7.50
C PRO A 70 -15.65 -0.91 6.56
N LYS A 71 -16.82 -1.17 5.97
CA LYS A 71 -17.56 -0.23 5.14
C LYS A 71 -18.63 0.43 6.00
N THR A 72 -18.92 1.68 5.71
CA THR A 72 -19.97 2.45 6.39
C THR A 72 -20.99 2.88 5.35
N LYS A 73 -22.27 2.60 5.58
CA LYS A 73 -23.37 3.04 4.72
C LYS A 73 -24.43 3.77 5.56
N ILE A 74 -24.85 4.93 5.09
CA ILE A 74 -26.02 5.63 5.60
C ILE A 74 -27.24 5.00 4.92
N CYS A 75 -28.12 4.39 5.71
CA CYS A 75 -29.38 3.82 5.28
C CYS A 75 -30.47 4.85 5.52
N ARG A 76 -31.10 5.33 4.44
CA ARG A 76 -32.19 6.32 4.47
C ARG A 76 -33.57 5.70 4.36
N SER A 77 -33.62 4.39 4.28
CA SER A 77 -34.84 3.61 4.15
C SER A 77 -34.68 2.32 4.93
N PHE A 78 -35.78 1.82 5.48
CA PHE A 78 -35.79 0.51 6.13
C PHE A 78 -35.36 -0.61 5.17
N GLN A 79 -35.67 -0.50 3.87
CA GLN A 79 -35.29 -1.48 2.87
C GLN A 79 -33.76 -1.59 2.71
N ASP A 80 -33.06 -0.45 2.69
CA ASP A 80 -31.59 -0.41 2.62
C ASP A 80 -30.95 -1.07 3.83
N TYR A 81 -31.50 -0.78 5.01
CA TYR A 81 -31.05 -1.33 6.28
C TYR A 81 -31.30 -2.85 6.33
N TRP A 82 -32.52 -3.27 6.01
CA TRP A 82 -32.93 -4.66 5.98
C TRP A 82 -32.09 -5.52 5.02
N ARG A 83 -31.72 -4.96 3.86
CA ARG A 83 -30.85 -5.65 2.91
C ARG A 83 -29.47 -5.96 3.49
N ILE A 84 -28.90 -5.06 4.30
CA ILE A 84 -27.60 -5.27 4.94
C ILE A 84 -27.72 -6.27 6.09
N LEU A 85 -28.79 -6.18 6.88
CA LEU A 85 -29.07 -7.12 7.97
C LEU A 85 -29.23 -8.56 7.48
N ASN A 86 -29.94 -8.74 6.37
CA ASN A 86 -30.29 -10.06 5.85
C ASN A 86 -29.23 -10.62 4.89
N ASP A 87 -28.15 -9.88 4.62
CA ASP A 87 -27.04 -10.37 3.82
C ASP A 87 -26.11 -11.23 4.69
N SER A 88 -26.22 -12.54 4.54
CA SER A 88 -25.40 -13.53 5.27
C SER A 88 -23.88 -13.38 5.04
N SER A 89 -23.47 -12.75 3.93
CA SER A 89 -22.06 -12.47 3.64
C SER A 89 -21.50 -11.30 4.46
N LEU A 90 -22.36 -10.51 5.11
CA LEU A 90 -21.98 -9.33 5.87
C LEU A 90 -22.05 -9.61 7.37
N LYS A 91 -21.19 -8.91 8.12
CA LYS A 91 -21.18 -8.85 9.58
C LYS A 91 -21.29 -7.38 9.98
N ILE A 92 -22.38 -7.04 10.68
CA ILE A 92 -22.55 -5.72 11.25
C ILE A 92 -21.62 -5.57 12.46
N ILE A 93 -20.97 -4.42 12.53
CA ILE A 93 -19.97 -4.08 13.56
C ILE A 93 -20.49 -2.96 14.46
N GLY A 94 -21.33 -2.08 13.91
CA GLY A 94 -21.93 -1.01 14.68
C GLY A 94 -23.02 -0.31 13.89
N GLU A 95 -23.95 0.26 14.65
CA GLU A 95 -25.13 0.94 14.16
C GLU A 95 -25.29 2.22 14.97
N VAL A 96 -25.55 3.33 14.31
CA VAL A 96 -25.72 4.63 14.95
C VAL A 96 -26.89 5.34 14.26
N ASP A 97 -27.92 5.68 15.03
CA ASP A 97 -29.00 6.53 14.56
C ASP A 97 -28.46 7.95 14.30
N ILE A 98 -28.64 8.45 13.08
CA ILE A 98 -28.22 9.81 12.70
C ILE A 98 -29.40 10.78 12.83
N SER A 99 -30.58 10.33 12.42
CA SER A 99 -31.85 11.07 12.50
C SER A 99 -33.02 10.09 12.66
N GLU A 100 -34.26 10.60 12.71
CA GLU A 100 -35.47 9.76 12.86
C GLU A 100 -35.63 8.72 11.73
N ASP A 101 -35.15 9.02 10.52
CA ASP A 101 -35.29 8.16 9.33
C ASP A 101 -33.95 7.68 8.74
N GLU A 102 -32.82 8.00 9.37
CA GLU A 102 -31.49 7.63 8.86
C GLU A 102 -30.63 6.91 9.91
N ILE A 103 -30.13 5.72 9.53
CA ILE A 103 -29.21 4.90 10.33
C ILE A 103 -27.87 4.77 9.63
N LEU A 104 -26.77 4.95 10.36
CA LEU A 104 -25.43 4.64 9.92
C LEU A 104 -25.09 3.20 10.31
N VAL A 105 -24.94 2.33 9.31
CA VAL A 105 -24.48 0.94 9.54
C VAL A 105 -23.03 0.81 9.13
N LYS A 106 -22.23 0.28 10.05
CA LYS A 106 -20.86 -0.15 9.80
C LYS A 106 -20.83 -1.67 9.73
N TYR A 107 -20.34 -2.22 8.63
CA TYR A 107 -20.30 -3.65 8.38
C TYR A 107 -18.98 -4.08 7.72
N LYS A 108 -18.63 -5.35 7.83
CA LYS A 108 -17.53 -6.03 7.11
C LYS A 108 -18.05 -7.24 6.37
N GLU A 109 -17.28 -7.73 5.42
CA GLU A 109 -17.50 -9.07 4.89
C GLU A 109 -17.18 -10.10 5.99
N ARG A 110 -17.98 -11.15 6.07
CA ARG A 110 -17.74 -12.25 6.99
C ARG A 110 -16.57 -13.06 6.46
N GLU A 111 -15.61 -13.38 7.31
CA GLU A 111 -14.49 -14.24 6.92
C GLU A 111 -15.03 -15.66 6.69
N ILE A 112 -14.71 -16.24 5.54
CA ILE A 112 -15.02 -17.64 5.26
C ILE A 112 -14.05 -18.48 6.08
N THR A 113 -14.45 -18.89 7.27
CA THR A 113 -13.78 -19.95 8.03
C THR A 113 -14.25 -21.32 7.53
N GLU A 114 -13.36 -22.31 7.53
CA GLU A 114 -13.61 -23.68 7.03
C GLU A 114 -14.84 -24.34 7.67
N GLU A 115 -15.23 -23.93 8.87
CA GLU A 115 -16.45 -24.37 9.58
C GLU A 115 -17.76 -23.94 8.90
N ASN A 116 -17.76 -22.88 8.09
CA ASN A 116 -18.96 -22.38 7.39
C ASN A 116 -19.07 -22.89 5.95
N ALA A 117 -18.13 -23.75 5.51
CA ALA A 117 -18.07 -24.29 4.15
C ALA A 117 -18.51 -25.77 4.06
N SER A 118 -18.99 -26.36 5.17
CA SER A 118 -19.51 -27.73 5.25
C SER A 118 -21.03 -27.78 5.38
#